data_AF-A0A1M3M0U8-F1
#
_entry.id   AF-A0A1M3M0U8-F1
#
_cell.length_a   1.000
_cell.length_b   1.000
_cell.length_c   1.000
_cell.angle_alpha   90.00
_cell.angle_beta   90.00
_cell.angle_gamma   90.00
#
_symmetry.space_group_name_H-M   'P 1'
#
loop_
_entity.id
_entity.type
_entity.pdbx_description
1 polymer ?
#
loop_
_entity_poly.entity_id
_entity_poly.type
_entity_poly.pdbx_seq_one_letter_code
_entity_poly.pdbx_strand_id
1 'polypeptide(L)' 'MTGELDPSQIRFVTRGVTPEEIAAVTAVLTAAAAEQAAAANDARPAAVPDAWARSQRQLRTPLAPGPGAWRSFSG' A
#
# COMPACT_ATOMS: atom_id res chain seq x y z
N MET A 1 6.67 -11.60 12.07
CA MET A 1 7.79 -10.65 12.25
C MET A 1 7.20 -9.27 12.07
N THR A 2 6.87 -8.61 13.16
CA THR A 2 6.32 -7.25 13.16
C THR A 2 7.40 -6.32 12.59
N GLY A 3 7.05 -5.48 11.62
CA GLY A 3 7.98 -4.57 10.93
C GLY A 3 8.51 -3.41 11.78
N GLU A 4 8.56 -3.59 13.09
CA GLU A 4 9.01 -2.59 14.05
C GLU A 4 10.48 -2.82 14.36
N LEU A 5 11.30 -1.80 14.14
CA LEU A 5 12.75 -1.86 14.36
C LEU A 5 13.05 -1.50 15.82
N ASP A 6 13.48 -2.49 16.60
CA ASP A 6 13.84 -2.31 18.02
C ASP A 6 15.24 -1.66 18.13
N PRO A 7 15.42 -0.56 18.87
CA PRO A 7 16.73 0.07 19.10
C PRO A 7 17.82 -0.89 19.57
N SER A 8 17.48 -1.96 20.29
CA SER A 8 18.44 -2.99 20.75
C SER A 8 19.10 -3.77 19.60
N GLN A 9 18.52 -3.72 18.39
CA GLN A 9 19.06 -4.36 17.19
C GLN A 9 20.10 -3.48 16.46
N ILE A 10 20.24 -2.20 16.85
CA ILE A 10 21.16 -1.26 16.22
C ILE A 10 22.54 -1.35 16.89
N ARG A 11 23.60 -1.51 16.09
CA ARG A 11 24.98 -1.52 16.56
C ARG A 11 25.83 -0.46 15.86
N PHE A 12 26.41 0.45 16.64
CA PHE A 12 27.39 1.41 16.16
C PHE A 12 28.78 0.77 16.14
N VAL A 13 29.39 0.68 14.96
CA VAL A 13 30.75 0.14 14.78
C VAL A 13 31.82 1.23 14.78
N THR A 14 31.43 2.47 14.50
CA THR A 14 32.30 3.64 14.54
C THR A 14 32.63 4.01 15.99
N ARG A 15 33.88 4.40 16.24
CA ARG A 15 34.30 4.87 17.57
C ARG A 15 33.98 6.35 17.73
N GLY A 16 33.71 6.78 18.96
CA GLY A 16 33.54 8.19 19.29
C GLY A 16 32.20 8.80 18.88
N VAL A 17 31.19 7.98 18.56
CA VAL A 17 29.83 8.46 18.29
C VAL A 17 29.25 9.06 19.56
N THR A 18 28.74 10.28 19.48
CA THR A 18 28.18 10.99 20.64
C THR A 18 26.78 10.45 20.99
N PRO A 19 26.30 10.67 22.23
CA PRO A 19 24.92 10.33 22.59
C PRO A 19 23.88 10.98 21.68
N GLU A 20 24.12 12.23 21.26
CA GLU A 20 23.24 12.99 20.37
C GLU A 20 23.19 12.37 18.97
N GLU A 21 24.34 11.95 18.44
CA GLU A 21 24.42 11.26 17.15
C GLU A 21 23.73 9.89 17.21
N ILE A 22 23.92 9.13 18.28
CA ILE A 22 23.23 7.86 18.52
C ILE A 22 21.71 8.08 18.49
N ALA A 23 21.22 9.09 19.21
CA ALA A 23 19.81 9.41 19.28
C ALA A 23 19.25 9.83 17.91
N ALA A 24 19.97 10.69 17.19
CA ALA A 24 19.56 11.15 15.87
C ALA A 24 19.47 10.01 14.85
N VAL A 25 20.51 9.17 14.76
CA VAL A 25 20.53 8.03 13.83
C VAL A 25 19.45 7.02 14.18
N THR A 26 19.29 6.70 15.47
CA THR A 26 18.25 5.78 15.94
C THR A 26 16.87 6.29 15.56
N ALA A 27 16.57 7.57 15.81
CA ALA A 27 15.29 8.17 15.48
C ALA A 27 14.98 8.14 13.97
N VAL A 28 15.97 8.40 13.12
CA VAL A 28 15.79 8.33 11.66
C VAL A 28 15.51 6.89 11.21
N LEU A 29 16.26 5.91 11.72
CA LEU A 29 16.10 4.51 11.33
C LEU A 29 14.76 3.93 11.81
N THR A 30 14.34 4.25 13.04
CA THR A 30 13.04 3.79 13.55
C THR A 30 11.88 4.42 12.79
N ALA A 31 11.96 5.73 12.47
CA ALA A 31 10.96 6.39 11.65
C ALA A 31 10.85 5.78 10.25
N ALA A 32 11.98 5.54 9.58
CA ALA A 32 12.01 4.93 8.25
C ALA A 32 11.45 3.49 8.26
N ALA A 33 11.76 2.70 9.28
CA ALA A 33 11.22 1.36 9.43
C ALA A 33 9.69 1.37 9.65
N ALA A 34 9.20 2.29 10.49
CA ALA A 34 7.77 2.46 10.73
C ALA A 34 7.03 2.86 9.44
N GLU A 35 7.58 3.77 8.64
CA GLU A 35 7.03 4.15 7.34
C GLU A 35 6.98 2.95 6.37
N GLN A 36 8.05 2.16 6.31
CA GLN A 36 8.09 0.96 5.47
C GLN A 36 7.05 -0.08 5.91
N ALA A 37 6.86 -0.27 7.22
CA ALA A 37 5.84 -1.15 7.75
C ALA A 37 4.43 -0.65 7.43
N ALA A 38 4.19 0.66 7.53
CA ALA A 38 2.91 1.27 7.15
C ALA A 38 2.64 1.09 5.65
N ALA A 39 3.62 1.36 4.79
CA ALA A 39 3.51 1.16 3.35
C ALA A 39 3.24 -0.32 2.98
N ALA A 40 3.83 -1.26 3.71
CA ALA A 40 3.56 -2.68 3.53
C ALA A 40 2.14 -3.08 3.94
N ASN A 41 1.58 -2.43 4.97
CA ASN A 41 0.18 -2.63 5.36
C ASN A 41 -0.80 -1.98 4.38
N ASP A 42 -0.44 -0.82 3.82
CA ASP A 42 -1.22 -0.10 2.81
C ASP A 42 -1.10 -0.71 1.41
N ALA A 43 -0.15 -1.61 1.19
CA ALA A 43 -0.05 -2.41 -0.02
C ALA A 43 -1.29 -3.32 -0.10
N ARG A 44 -2.38 -2.78 -0.66
CA ARG A 44 -3.59 -3.54 -0.93
C ARG A 44 -3.17 -4.74 -1.79
N PRO A 45 -3.48 -5.97 -1.37
CA PRO A 45 -3.17 -7.14 -2.19
C PRO A 45 -3.74 -6.91 -3.59
N ALA A 46 -2.99 -7.31 -4.63
CA ALA A 46 -3.44 -7.23 -6.00
C ALA A 46 -4.90 -7.69 -6.04
N ALA A 47 -5.79 -6.84 -6.55
CA ALA A 47 -7.23 -7.06 -6.46
C ALA A 47 -7.55 -8.44 -7.05
N VAL A 48 -7.75 -9.42 -6.17
CA VAL A 48 -8.19 -10.73 -6.60
C VAL A 48 -9.59 -10.50 -7.18
N PRO A 49 -9.90 -11.04 -8.38
CA PRO A 49 -11.25 -10.92 -8.93
C PRO A 49 -12.25 -11.30 -7.84
N ASP A 50 -13.26 -10.49 -7.58
CA ASP A 50 -14.27 -10.81 -6.57
C ASP A 50 -15.21 -11.92 -7.10
N ALA A 51 -16.16 -12.36 -6.27
CA ALA A 51 -17.09 -13.41 -6.69
C ALA A 51 -17.95 -13.00 -7.91
N TRP A 52 -18.24 -11.70 -8.05
CA TRP A 52 -18.97 -11.16 -9.18
C TRP A 52 -18.13 -11.20 -10.47
N ALA A 53 -16.90 -10.69 -10.44
CA ALA A 53 -15.97 -10.71 -11.56
C ALA A 53 -15.63 -12.15 -12.02
N ARG A 54 -15.64 -13.13 -11.11
CA ARG A 54 -15.47 -14.55 -11.48
C ARG A 54 -16.69 -15.17 -12.14
N SER A 55 -17.89 -14.75 -11.73
CA SER A 55 -19.16 -15.30 -12.21
C SER A 55 -19.76 -14.53 -13.37
N GLN A 56 -19.26 -13.33 -13.66
CA GLN A 56 -19.71 -12.53 -14.79
C GLN A 56 -19.49 -13.31 -16.08
N ARG A 57 -20.54 -13.41 -16.89
CA ARG A 57 -20.42 -13.99 -18.23
C ARG A 57 -20.07 -12.87 -19.19
N GLN A 58 -19.09 -13.13 -20.05
CA GLN A 58 -18.79 -12.21 -21.14
C GLN A 58 -20.03 -12.03 -22.02
N LEU A 59 -20.31 -10.78 -22.40
CA LEU A 59 -21.32 -10.50 -23.41
C LEU A 59 -20.88 -11.18 -24.71
N ARG A 60 -21.77 -11.98 -25.29
CA ARG A 60 -21.50 -12.68 -26.55
C ARG A 60 -21.34 -11.72 -27.73
N THR A 61 -21.93 -10.53 -27.63
CA THR A 61 -21.95 -9.49 -28.65
C THR A 61 -21.87 -8.12 -27.98
N PRO A 62 -21.12 -7.16 -28.53
CA PRO A 62 -21.15 -5.77 -28.08
C PRO A 62 -22.57 -5.19 -28.12
N LEU A 63 -22.99 -4.51 -27.05
CA LEU A 63 -24.25 -3.76 -27.05
C LEU A 63 -24.09 -2.49 -27.88
N ALA A 64 -24.78 -2.43 -29.03
CA ALA A 64 -24.84 -1.23 -29.83
C ALA A 64 -25.92 -0.28 -29.26
N PRO A 65 -25.56 0.93 -28.79
CA PRO A 65 -26.54 1.92 -28.39
C PRO A 65 -27.40 2.33 -29.60
N GLY A 66 -28.73 2.26 -29.47
CA GLY A 66 -29.64 2.84 -30.47
C GLY A 66 -29.58 4.38 -30.46
N PRO A 67 -29.91 5.06 -31.57
CA PRO A 67 -30.01 6.52 -31.60
C PRO A 67 -30.90 7.05 -30.47
N GLY A 68 -30.37 7.94 -29.63
CA GLY A 68 -31.11 8.54 -28.49
C GLY A 68 -31.30 7.63 -27.25
N ALA A 69 -30.86 6.37 -27.28
CA ALA A 69 -31.27 5.37 -26.27
C ALA A 69 -30.64 5.50 -24.87
N TRP A 70 -29.59 6.31 -24.71
CA TRP A 70 -28.82 6.37 -23.46
C TRP A 70 -29.03 7.67 -22.68
N ARG A 71 -29.89 8.57 -23.18
CA ARG A 71 -30.14 9.89 -22.59
C ARG A 71 -31.63 10.22 -22.48
N SER A 72 -32.48 9.22 -22.20
CA SER A 72 -33.92 9.41 -22.05
C SER A 72 -34.36 9.73 -20.60
N PHE A 73 -33.54 10.46 -19.83
CA PHE A 73 -34.00 11.04 -18.57
C PHE A 73 -34.39 12.49 -18.83
N SER A 74 -35.69 12.72 -19.01
CA SER A 74 -36.32 14.01 -18.73
C SER A 74 -36.84 13.97 -17.29
N GLY A 75 -36.58 15.04 -16.53
CA GLY A 75 -36.79 15.12 -15.08
C GLY A 75 -38.20 14.82 -14.58
#